data_AF-A0A4P9W2X0-F1
#
_entry.id   AF-A0A4P9W2X0-F1
#
_cell.length_a   1.000
_cell.length_b   1.000
_cell.length_c   1.000
_cell.angle_alpha   90.00
_cell.angle_beta   90.00
_cell.angle_gamma   90.00
#
_symmetry.space_group_name_H-M   'P 1'
#
loop_
_entity.id
_entity.type
_entity.pdbx_description
1 polymer ?
#
loop_
_entity_poly.entity_id
_entity_poly.type
_entity_poly.pdbx_seq_one_letter_code
_entity_poly.pdbx_strand_id
1 'polypeptide(L)'
;MLAAHHSTGLSGSAALPPHNSSAGQLLKHRILSLPAIDAHAHPLWVNCTEKNLNNLNAIASEAEGEALKDAPWSLPGSKAVKEVAALYNVPAANLLQKRDSLGSATVVQKCLTASNLSGILLDDGFYNPNLTLPVDAHASLLPNATLPVRRILRIESVAEQILSETVHTASVAARFNHLVESLTKALDPPPANVVAFKSVAAYRS
;
A
#
# COMPACT_ATOMS: atom_id res chain seq x y z
N MET A 1 -26.73 68.51 -23.10
CA MET A 1 -26.45 68.66 -21.66
C MET A 1 -27.23 67.55 -20.95
N LEU A 2 -26.51 66.61 -20.32
CA LEU A 2 -26.95 65.41 -19.54
C LEU A 2 -27.78 64.34 -20.29
N ALA A 3 -27.27 63.16 -20.66
CA ALA A 3 -26.77 62.00 -19.89
C ALA A 3 -27.86 60.96 -19.58
N ALA A 4 -27.72 59.74 -20.11
CA ALA A 4 -28.23 58.51 -19.51
C ALA A 4 -27.43 57.29 -20.00
N HIS A 5 -26.82 56.59 -19.04
CA HIS A 5 -26.12 55.32 -19.15
C HIS A 5 -27.07 54.16 -19.48
N HIS A 6 -26.61 53.21 -20.31
CA HIS A 6 -27.07 51.83 -20.26
C HIS A 6 -25.90 50.90 -20.00
N SER A 7 -25.92 50.35 -18.78
CA SER A 7 -25.13 49.21 -18.30
C SER A 7 -25.95 47.95 -18.60
N THR A 8 -25.44 47.08 -19.47
CA THR A 8 -25.98 45.72 -19.62
C THR A 8 -25.17 44.79 -18.72
N GLY A 9 -25.80 44.37 -17.62
CA GLY A 9 -25.26 43.38 -16.70
C GLY A 9 -25.16 42.01 -17.36
N LEU A 10 -23.99 41.40 -17.27
CA LEU A 10 -23.78 39.96 -17.45
C LEU A 10 -23.81 39.32 -16.06
N SER A 11 -25.00 39.00 -15.56
CA SER A 11 -25.15 38.06 -14.43
C SER A 11 -25.42 36.66 -14.99
N GLY A 12 -24.36 35.88 -15.12
CA GLY A 12 -24.41 34.48 -15.53
C GLY A 12 -23.46 33.64 -14.68
N SER A 13 -23.62 33.70 -13.35
CA SER A 13 -23.02 32.69 -12.48
C SER A 13 -23.81 31.40 -12.66
N ALA A 14 -23.35 30.54 -13.57
CA ALA A 14 -23.81 29.17 -13.65
C ALA A 14 -23.30 28.45 -12.39
N ALA A 15 -24.11 28.46 -11.34
CA ALA A 15 -23.89 27.61 -10.19
C ALA A 15 -23.85 26.16 -10.67
N LEU A 16 -22.73 25.48 -10.44
CA LEU A 16 -22.61 24.04 -10.63
C LEU A 16 -23.74 23.34 -9.86
N PRO A 17 -24.51 22.43 -10.48
CA PRO A 17 -25.60 21.76 -9.80
C PRO A 17 -25.05 20.92 -8.63
N PRO A 18 -25.77 20.85 -7.50
CA PRO A 18 -25.31 20.10 -6.34
C PRO A 18 -25.15 18.61 -6.71
N HIS A 19 -24.02 18.01 -6.32
CA HIS A 19 -23.64 16.60 -6.52
C HIS A 19 -24.56 15.56 -5.82
N ASN A 20 -25.81 15.91 -5.51
CA ASN A 20 -26.75 15.13 -4.71
C ASN A 20 -27.77 14.34 -5.55
N SER A 21 -27.37 13.76 -6.68
CA SER A 21 -28.23 12.81 -7.37
C SER A 21 -28.27 11.48 -6.60
N SER A 22 -29.48 10.91 -6.43
CA SER A 22 -29.69 9.60 -5.80
C SER A 22 -28.85 8.50 -6.46
N ALA A 23 -28.56 8.63 -7.76
CA ALA A 23 -27.67 7.75 -8.51
C ALA A 23 -26.20 7.83 -8.05
N GLY A 24 -25.66 9.04 -7.80
CA GLY A 24 -24.29 9.20 -7.32
C GLY A 24 -24.10 8.64 -5.91
N GLN A 25 -25.09 8.86 -5.03
CA GLN A 25 -25.10 8.28 -3.68
C GLN A 25 -25.21 6.76 -3.72
N LEU A 26 -26.05 6.21 -4.59
CA LEU A 26 -26.18 4.77 -4.80
C LEU A 26 -24.88 4.15 -5.32
N LEU A 27 -24.25 4.78 -6.32
CA LEU A 27 -22.98 4.30 -6.88
C LEU A 27 -21.88 4.30 -5.81
N LYS A 28 -21.75 5.39 -5.05
CA LYS A 28 -20.81 5.48 -3.92
C LYS A 28 -21.06 4.37 -2.91
N HIS A 29 -22.30 4.16 -2.49
CA HIS A 29 -22.65 3.09 -1.56
C HIS A 29 -22.27 1.71 -2.11
N ARG A 30 -22.58 1.44 -3.39
CA ARG A 30 -22.23 0.16 -4.03
C ARG A 30 -20.72 -0.04 -4.06
N ILE A 31 -19.94 0.93 -4.54
CA ILE A 31 -18.49 0.82 -4.61
C ILE A 31 -17.88 0.59 -3.23
N LEU A 32 -18.28 1.35 -2.22
CA LEU A 32 -17.74 1.23 -0.85
C LEU A 32 -18.15 -0.08 -0.16
N SER A 33 -19.22 -0.74 -0.63
CA SER A 33 -19.66 -2.04 -0.11
C SER A 33 -19.01 -3.24 -0.77
N LEU A 34 -18.34 -3.06 -1.92
CA LEU A 34 -17.69 -4.17 -2.62
C LEU A 34 -16.41 -4.58 -1.87
N PRO A 35 -16.21 -5.89 -1.61
CA PRO A 35 -14.94 -6.36 -1.12
C PRO A 35 -13.82 -6.05 -2.12
N ALA A 36 -12.73 -5.46 -1.64
CA ALA A 36 -11.60 -5.11 -2.47
C ALA A 36 -10.63 -6.30 -2.60
N ILE A 37 -9.88 -6.33 -3.70
CA ILE A 37 -8.71 -7.20 -3.86
C ILE A 37 -7.52 -6.27 -3.94
N ASP A 38 -6.61 -6.37 -2.99
CA ASP A 38 -5.36 -5.64 -3.05
C ASP A 38 -4.38 -6.42 -3.92
N ALA A 39 -4.18 -5.94 -5.15
CA ALA A 39 -3.40 -6.63 -6.17
C ALA A 39 -1.89 -6.46 -6.00
N HIS A 40 -1.42 -5.61 -5.08
CA HIS A 40 0.01 -5.44 -4.80
C HIS A 40 0.23 -4.78 -3.44
N ALA A 41 0.58 -5.61 -2.45
CA ALA A 41 0.97 -5.19 -1.12
C ALA A 41 2.25 -5.88 -0.66
N HIS A 42 2.72 -5.55 0.54
CA HIS A 42 3.89 -6.16 1.16
C HIS A 42 3.53 -6.89 2.45
N PRO A 43 4.27 -7.95 2.81
CA PRO A 43 4.12 -8.65 4.08
C PRO A 43 4.23 -7.71 5.29
N LEU A 44 3.36 -7.92 6.29
CA LEU A 44 3.40 -7.25 7.58
C LEU A 44 4.62 -7.71 8.39
N TRP A 45 5.10 -6.88 9.32
CA TRP A 45 6.27 -7.22 10.14
C TRP A 45 5.94 -8.23 11.25
N VAL A 46 6.87 -9.14 11.57
CA VAL A 46 6.72 -10.13 12.67
C VAL A 46 6.68 -9.44 14.02
N ASN A 47 7.64 -8.52 14.23
CA ASN A 47 7.84 -7.79 15.46
C ASN A 47 7.66 -6.30 15.18
N CYS A 48 6.41 -5.90 14.97
CA CYS A 48 6.10 -4.50 14.94
C CYS A 48 6.34 -3.91 16.34
N THR A 49 7.50 -3.30 16.58
CA THR A 49 7.72 -2.53 17.81
C THR A 49 6.76 -1.35 17.85
N GLU A 50 6.39 -0.89 19.05
CA GLU A 50 5.54 0.30 19.23
C GLU A 50 6.07 1.49 18.39
N LYS A 51 7.39 1.66 18.34
CA LYS A 51 8.06 2.71 17.56
C LYS A 51 7.83 2.61 16.04
N ASN A 52 7.74 1.40 15.50
CA ASN A 52 7.56 1.18 14.06
C ASN A 52 6.08 1.20 13.66
N LEU A 53 5.16 0.78 14.54
CA LEU A 53 3.71 0.86 14.31
C LEU A 53 3.14 2.28 14.39
N ASN A 54 3.77 3.12 15.20
CA ASN A 54 3.32 4.48 15.46
C ASN A 54 3.92 5.50 14.52
N ASN A 55 4.86 5.10 13.68
CA ASN A 55 5.37 5.99 12.65
C ASN A 55 4.37 6.08 11.48
N LEU A 56 3.20 6.69 11.74
CA LEU A 56 2.17 6.94 10.74
C LEU A 56 2.71 7.72 9.53
N ASN A 57 3.76 8.52 9.74
CA ASN A 57 4.40 9.30 8.69
C ASN A 57 5.06 8.40 7.65
N ALA A 58 5.78 7.37 8.09
CA ALA A 58 6.46 6.42 7.20
C ALA A 58 5.49 5.50 6.44
N ILE A 59 4.22 5.44 6.85
CA ILE A 59 3.17 4.69 6.13
C ILE A 59 2.57 5.54 5.00
N ALA A 60 2.56 6.86 5.15
CA ALA A 60 1.93 7.78 4.21
C ALA A 60 2.94 8.51 3.31
N SER A 61 4.24 8.23 3.45
CA SER A 61 5.31 8.90 2.73
C SER A 61 6.53 8.01 2.57
N GLU A 62 7.12 8.06 1.37
CA GLU A 62 8.44 7.48 1.06
C GLU A 62 9.59 8.42 1.45
N ALA A 63 9.30 9.58 2.05
CA ALA A 63 10.32 10.54 2.46
C ALA A 63 11.15 9.98 3.63
N GLU A 64 12.45 10.31 3.63
CA GLU A 64 13.36 9.95 4.71
C GLU A 64 13.96 11.19 5.38
N GLY A 65 14.56 10.99 6.56
CA GLY A 65 15.26 12.04 7.29
C GLY A 65 14.35 13.24 7.62
N GLU A 66 14.86 14.45 7.37
CA GLU A 66 14.16 15.70 7.69
C GLU A 66 12.84 15.86 6.91
N ALA A 67 12.78 15.37 5.67
CA ALA A 67 11.58 15.50 4.84
C ALA A 67 10.39 14.67 5.38
N LEU A 68 10.64 13.61 6.14
CA LEU A 68 9.59 12.81 6.76
C LEU A 68 8.77 13.60 7.80
N LYS A 69 9.33 14.69 8.34
CA LYS A 69 8.64 15.58 9.29
C LYS A 69 7.45 16.29 8.65
N ASP A 70 7.45 16.43 7.32
CA ASP A 70 6.37 17.07 6.57
C ASP A 70 5.25 16.11 6.14
N ALA A 71 5.45 14.80 6.29
CA ALA A 71 4.46 13.78 5.92
C ALA A 71 3.06 13.99 6.54
N PRO A 72 2.88 14.43 7.81
CA PRO A 72 1.56 14.73 8.36
C PRO A 72 0.79 15.83 7.59
N TRP A 73 1.52 16.78 7.00
CA TRP A 73 0.95 17.91 6.26
C TRP A 73 0.62 17.56 4.81
N SER A 74 1.14 16.44 4.31
CA SER A 74 0.72 15.90 3.03
C SER A 74 -0.75 15.46 3.05
N LEU A 75 -1.41 15.50 1.89
CA LEU A 75 -2.79 15.02 1.77
C LEU A 75 -2.94 13.55 2.22
N PRO A 76 -2.06 12.61 1.84
CA PRO A 76 -2.11 11.22 2.33
C PRO A 76 -1.96 11.12 3.85
N GLY A 77 -0.98 11.81 4.44
CA GLY A 77 -0.75 11.77 5.89
C GLY A 77 -1.92 12.33 6.69
N SER A 78 -2.41 13.51 6.29
CA SER A 78 -3.58 14.14 6.91
C SER A 78 -4.85 13.29 6.78
N LYS A 79 -5.06 12.63 5.63
CA LYS A 79 -6.22 11.74 5.42
C LYS A 79 -6.10 10.46 6.25
N ALA A 80 -4.95 9.80 6.22
CA ALA A 80 -4.69 8.58 6.97
C ALA A 80 -4.93 8.76 8.47
N VAL A 81 -4.39 9.84 9.06
CA VAL A 81 -4.59 10.14 10.49
C VAL A 81 -6.08 10.32 10.81
N LYS A 82 -6.82 11.08 10.00
CA LYS A 82 -8.25 11.33 10.24
C LYS A 82 -9.09 10.06 10.13
N GLU A 83 -8.87 9.25 9.10
CA GLU A 83 -9.65 8.03 8.85
C GLU A 83 -9.36 6.95 9.89
N VAL A 84 -8.08 6.78 10.25
CA VAL A 84 -7.69 5.82 11.27
C VAL A 84 -8.16 6.28 12.67
N ALA A 85 -8.11 7.58 12.98
CA ALA A 85 -8.67 8.11 14.22
C ALA A 85 -10.18 7.88 14.32
N ALA A 86 -10.91 8.10 13.22
CA ALA A 86 -12.35 7.78 13.13
C ALA A 86 -12.61 6.28 13.33
N LEU A 87 -11.81 5.39 12.73
CA LEU A 87 -11.91 3.95 12.92
C LEU A 87 -11.79 3.54 14.40
N TYR A 88 -10.93 4.22 15.16
CA TYR A 88 -10.74 3.95 16.59
C TYR A 88 -11.65 4.78 17.51
N ASN A 89 -12.52 5.64 16.96
CA ASN A 89 -13.38 6.56 17.69
C ASN A 89 -12.63 7.45 18.69
N VAL A 90 -11.48 7.99 18.26
CA VAL A 90 -10.67 8.93 19.06
C VAL A 90 -10.37 10.19 18.26
N PRO A 91 -10.10 11.33 18.92
CA PRO A 91 -9.52 12.49 18.24
C PRO A 91 -8.17 12.13 17.60
N ALA A 92 -7.84 12.76 16.47
CA ALA A 92 -6.57 12.56 15.76
C ALA A 92 -5.33 12.71 16.67
N ALA A 93 -5.37 13.66 17.60
CA ALA A 93 -4.29 13.89 18.57
C ALA A 93 -4.03 12.69 19.50
N ASN A 94 -5.04 11.84 19.73
CA ASN A 94 -4.96 10.69 20.63
C ASN A 94 -4.72 9.38 19.88
N LEU A 95 -4.57 9.42 18.56
CA LEU A 95 -4.48 8.23 17.72
C LEU A 95 -3.29 7.33 18.10
N LEU A 96 -2.11 7.91 18.28
CA LEU A 96 -0.90 7.14 18.63
C LEU A 96 -1.05 6.45 19.99
N GLN A 97 -1.46 7.20 21.01
CA GLN A 97 -1.74 6.65 22.35
C GLN A 97 -2.80 5.54 22.30
N LYS A 98 -3.83 5.70 21.46
CA LYS A 98 -4.86 4.68 21.30
C LYS A 98 -4.31 3.41 20.63
N ARG A 99 -3.47 3.54 19.61
CA ARG A 99 -2.82 2.40 18.94
C ARG A 99 -1.89 1.66 19.90
N ASP A 100 -1.12 2.39 20.69
CA ASP A 100 -0.26 1.83 21.74
C ASP A 100 -1.04 0.97 22.73
N SER A 101 -2.11 1.53 23.29
CA SER A 101 -2.91 0.81 24.29
C SER A 101 -3.65 -0.42 23.75
N LEU A 102 -3.82 -0.55 22.43
CA LEU A 102 -4.47 -1.71 21.80
C LEU A 102 -3.52 -2.86 21.49
N GLY A 103 -2.23 -2.57 21.32
CA GLY A 103 -1.23 -3.52 20.84
C GLY A 103 -1.35 -3.85 19.34
N SER A 104 -0.25 -4.38 18.80
CA SER A 104 -0.05 -4.62 17.36
C SER A 104 -1.12 -5.50 16.72
N ALA A 105 -1.40 -6.66 17.32
CA ALA A 105 -2.36 -7.63 16.80
C ALA A 105 -3.76 -7.02 16.68
N THR A 106 -4.23 -6.31 17.71
CA THR A 106 -5.54 -5.65 17.70
C THR A 106 -5.60 -4.52 16.68
N VAL A 107 -4.52 -3.75 16.54
CA VAL A 107 -4.40 -2.68 15.54
C VAL A 107 -4.53 -3.25 14.13
N VAL A 108 -3.74 -4.29 13.80
CA VAL A 108 -3.77 -4.98 12.51
C VAL A 108 -5.16 -5.55 12.23
N GLN A 109 -5.72 -6.29 13.19
CA GLN A 109 -7.04 -6.89 13.04
C GLN A 109 -8.12 -5.84 12.73
N LYS A 110 -8.14 -4.72 13.47
CA LYS A 110 -9.10 -3.64 13.24
C LYS A 110 -8.96 -3.01 11.86
N CYS A 111 -7.72 -2.73 11.44
CA CYS A 111 -7.46 -2.15 10.12
C CYS A 111 -7.88 -3.10 8.97
N LEU A 112 -7.48 -4.37 9.04
CA LEU A 112 -7.80 -5.37 8.00
C LEU A 112 -9.28 -5.74 7.98
N THR A 113 -9.96 -5.71 9.12
CA THR A 113 -11.42 -5.89 9.16
C THR A 113 -12.12 -4.71 8.47
N ALA A 114 -11.66 -3.48 8.73
CA ALA A 114 -12.26 -2.27 8.18
C ALA A 114 -11.98 -2.05 6.68
N SER A 115 -10.90 -2.63 6.15
CA SER A 115 -10.53 -2.48 4.73
C SER A 115 -11.40 -3.31 3.77
N ASN A 116 -12.24 -4.21 4.29
CA ASN A 116 -13.12 -5.06 3.48
C ASN A 116 -12.39 -5.82 2.35
N LEU A 117 -11.20 -6.36 2.67
CA LEU A 117 -10.43 -7.14 1.70
C LEU A 117 -10.98 -8.55 1.56
N SER A 118 -11.22 -8.96 0.32
CA SER A 118 -11.55 -10.34 -0.07
C SER A 118 -10.32 -11.16 -0.49
N GLY A 119 -9.21 -10.48 -0.83
CA GLY A 119 -7.95 -11.09 -1.22
C GLY A 119 -6.80 -10.08 -1.23
N ILE A 120 -5.57 -10.59 -1.15
CA ILE A 120 -4.33 -9.80 -1.19
C ILE A 120 -3.23 -10.57 -1.92
N LEU A 121 -2.46 -9.86 -2.74
CA LEU A 121 -1.28 -10.35 -3.43
C LEU A 121 -0.04 -9.69 -2.84
N LEU A 122 0.86 -10.50 -2.28
CA LEU A 122 2.02 -10.03 -1.52
C LEU A 122 3.31 -10.16 -2.33
N ASP A 123 3.96 -9.04 -2.59
CA ASP A 123 5.36 -8.98 -3.01
C ASP A 123 6.26 -9.11 -1.77
N ASP A 124 6.81 -10.31 -1.58
CA ASP A 124 7.69 -10.66 -0.46
C ASP A 124 9.17 -10.39 -0.73
N GLY A 125 9.51 -9.83 -1.89
CA GLY A 125 10.89 -9.50 -2.26
C GLY A 125 11.34 -8.11 -1.81
N PHE A 126 10.47 -7.31 -1.18
CA PHE A 126 10.79 -5.94 -0.76
C PHE A 126 11.55 -5.86 0.57
N TYR A 127 11.10 -6.58 1.58
CA TYR A 127 11.67 -6.55 2.92
C TYR A 127 12.54 -7.78 3.18
N ASN A 128 13.39 -7.70 4.21
CA ASN A 128 14.07 -8.88 4.73
C ASN A 128 13.03 -9.88 5.26
N PRO A 129 13.02 -11.15 4.79
CA PRO A 129 12.00 -12.13 5.18
C PRO A 129 12.02 -12.46 6.68
N ASN A 130 13.14 -12.22 7.38
CA ASN A 130 13.23 -12.40 8.84
C ASN A 130 12.52 -11.29 9.63
N LEU A 131 12.16 -10.17 8.98
CA LEU A 131 11.45 -9.06 9.60
C LEU A 131 9.94 -9.13 9.35
N THR A 132 9.50 -9.97 8.42
CA THR A 132 8.10 -10.04 7.97
C THR A 132 7.44 -11.38 8.21
N LEU A 133 6.12 -11.36 8.40
CA LEU A 133 5.32 -12.58 8.42
C LEU A 133 5.43 -13.31 7.07
N PRO A 134 5.48 -14.65 7.08
CA PRO A 134 5.36 -15.43 5.86
C PRO A 134 4.06 -15.09 5.11
N VAL A 135 4.08 -15.20 3.77
CA VAL A 135 2.90 -14.94 2.91
C VAL A 135 1.66 -15.67 3.43
N ASP A 136 1.77 -16.97 3.67
CA ASP A 136 0.64 -17.81 4.10
C ASP A 136 0.08 -17.44 5.47
N ALA A 137 0.88 -16.81 6.35
CA ALA A 137 0.44 -16.37 7.66
C ALA A 137 -0.58 -15.22 7.59
N HIS A 138 -0.67 -14.51 6.46
CA HIS A 138 -1.64 -13.42 6.29
C HIS A 138 -3.07 -13.92 6.11
N ALA A 139 -3.27 -15.20 5.73
CA ALA A 139 -4.61 -15.75 5.53
C ALA A 139 -5.44 -15.70 6.82
N SER A 140 -4.83 -15.86 7.99
CA SER A 140 -5.51 -15.77 9.29
C SER A 140 -5.85 -14.35 9.73
N LEU A 141 -5.27 -13.32 9.08
CA LEU A 141 -5.45 -11.91 9.42
C LEU A 141 -6.58 -11.24 8.62
N LEU A 142 -7.11 -11.92 7.59
CA LEU A 142 -8.14 -11.40 6.70
C LEU A 142 -9.49 -12.07 7.01
N PRO A 143 -10.29 -11.53 7.95
CA PRO A 143 -11.52 -12.18 8.41
C PRO A 143 -12.60 -12.29 7.31
N ASN A 144 -12.52 -11.45 6.27
CA ASN A 144 -13.48 -11.38 5.17
C ASN A 144 -12.94 -11.98 3.86
N ALA A 145 -11.77 -12.64 3.90
CA ALA A 145 -11.16 -13.19 2.70
C ALA A 145 -12.01 -14.33 2.13
N THR A 146 -12.35 -14.21 0.85
CA THR A 146 -12.96 -15.28 0.05
C THR A 146 -11.96 -15.86 -0.96
N LEU A 147 -10.84 -15.17 -1.16
CA LEU A 147 -9.73 -15.58 -2.01
C LEU A 147 -8.49 -15.92 -1.16
N PRO A 148 -7.67 -16.90 -1.60
CA PRO A 148 -6.41 -17.18 -0.92
C PRO A 148 -5.45 -16.00 -1.05
N VAL A 149 -4.59 -15.83 -0.04
CA VAL A 149 -3.40 -14.97 -0.15
C VAL A 149 -2.49 -15.55 -1.24
N ARG A 150 -2.00 -14.68 -2.13
CA ARG A 150 -1.14 -15.09 -3.25
C ARG A 150 0.17 -14.33 -3.22
N ARG A 151 1.20 -14.92 -3.84
CA ARG A 151 2.55 -14.34 -3.88
C ARG A 151 2.81 -13.64 -5.22
N ILE A 152 3.50 -12.51 -5.15
CA ILE A 152 4.14 -11.83 -6.28
C ILE A 152 5.64 -12.06 -6.16
N LEU A 153 6.28 -12.52 -7.23
CA LEU A 153 7.73 -12.74 -7.24
C LEU A 153 8.45 -11.50 -7.79
N ARG A 154 9.28 -10.85 -6.96
CA ARG A 154 10.12 -9.74 -7.39
C ARG A 154 11.35 -10.24 -8.14
N ILE A 155 11.46 -9.88 -9.41
CA ILE A 155 12.48 -10.40 -10.33
C ILE A 155 13.88 -10.02 -9.84
N GLU A 156 14.08 -8.77 -9.42
CA GLU A 156 15.38 -8.26 -8.99
C GLU A 156 15.88 -8.96 -7.73
N SER A 157 15.00 -9.28 -6.76
CA SER A 157 15.39 -9.99 -5.54
C SER A 157 15.86 -11.42 -5.84
N VAL A 158 15.21 -12.10 -6.79
CA VAL A 158 15.65 -13.43 -7.26
C VAL A 158 17.00 -13.33 -7.96
N ALA A 159 17.18 -12.33 -8.83
CA ALA A 159 18.44 -12.11 -9.53
C ALA A 159 19.60 -11.79 -8.55
N GLU A 160 19.36 -10.94 -7.55
CA GLU A 160 20.33 -10.60 -6.50
C GLU A 160 20.73 -11.84 -5.70
N GLN A 161 19.77 -12.68 -5.32
CA GLN A 161 20.04 -13.94 -4.62
C GLN A 161 20.94 -14.87 -5.46
N ILE A 162 20.59 -15.12 -6.73
CA ILE A 162 21.39 -15.96 -7.64
C ILE A 162 22.81 -15.40 -7.82
N LEU A 163 22.95 -14.07 -7.95
CA LEU A 163 24.26 -13.43 -8.09
C LEU A 163 25.11 -13.58 -6.83
N SER A 164 24.51 -13.58 -5.64
CA SER A 164 25.23 -13.75 -4.38
C SER A 164 25.90 -15.13 -4.25
N GLU A 165 25.31 -16.16 -4.87
CA GLU A 165 25.82 -17.55 -4.84
C GLU A 165 27.09 -17.73 -5.66
N THR A 166 27.37 -16.83 -6.62
CA THR A 166 28.49 -16.95 -7.57
C THR A 166 29.59 -15.90 -7.40
N VAL A 167 29.50 -15.07 -6.34
CA VAL A 167 30.32 -13.87 -6.22
C VAL A 167 31.82 -14.15 -5.97
N HIS A 168 32.18 -15.35 -5.52
CA HIS A 168 33.54 -15.67 -5.05
C HIS A 168 34.37 -16.57 -5.96
N THR A 169 33.82 -17.14 -7.03
CA THR A 169 34.47 -18.31 -7.68
C THR A 169 34.43 -18.34 -9.21
N ALA A 170 33.72 -17.43 -9.86
CA ALA A 170 33.44 -17.52 -11.30
C ALA A 170 33.89 -16.28 -12.08
N SER A 171 34.33 -16.49 -13.33
CA SER A 171 34.57 -15.40 -14.29
C SER A 171 33.26 -14.65 -14.58
N VAL A 172 33.34 -13.40 -15.06
CA VAL A 172 32.14 -12.59 -15.39
C VAL A 172 31.21 -13.31 -16.37
N ALA A 173 31.77 -13.94 -17.41
CA ALA A 173 30.99 -14.69 -18.39
C ALA A 173 30.27 -15.89 -17.76
N ALA A 174 30.95 -16.63 -16.89
CA ALA A 174 30.34 -17.76 -16.18
C ALA A 174 29.21 -17.32 -15.24
N ARG A 175 29.40 -16.19 -14.53
CA ARG A 175 28.37 -15.59 -13.66
C ARG A 175 27.15 -15.14 -14.46
N PHE A 176 27.35 -14.52 -15.61
CA PHE A 176 26.26 -14.07 -16.48
C PHE A 176 25.45 -15.26 -17.03
N ASN A 177 26.12 -16.30 -17.54
CA ASN A 177 25.43 -17.50 -18.03
C ASN A 177 24.65 -18.18 -16.91
N HIS A 178 25.25 -18.32 -15.72
CA HIS A 178 24.55 -18.87 -14.55
C HIS A 178 23.34 -18.03 -14.16
N LEU A 179 23.45 -16.70 -14.15
CA LEU A 179 22.31 -15.81 -13.87
C LEU A 179 21.17 -16.06 -14.87
N VAL A 180 21.46 -16.06 -16.18
CA VAL A 180 20.44 -16.26 -17.21
C VAL A 180 19.76 -17.62 -17.03
N GLU A 181 20.53 -18.70 -16.89
CA GLU A 181 19.99 -20.04 -16.73
C GLU A 181 19.16 -20.20 -15.46
N SER A 182 19.68 -19.76 -14.31
CA SER A 182 19.02 -19.90 -13.02
C SER A 182 17.79 -19.00 -12.92
N LEU A 183 17.83 -17.78 -13.46
CA LEU A 183 16.70 -16.88 -13.47
C LEU A 183 15.58 -17.41 -14.37
N THR A 184 15.90 -17.89 -15.59
CA THR A 184 14.89 -18.51 -16.47
C THR A 184 14.20 -19.68 -15.77
N LYS A 185 14.95 -20.57 -15.11
CA LYS A 185 14.39 -21.69 -14.34
C LYS A 185 13.54 -21.26 -13.15
N ALA A 186 13.87 -20.14 -12.51
CA ALA A 186 13.12 -19.61 -11.38
C ALA A 186 11.79 -18.94 -11.80
N LEU A 187 11.69 -18.50 -13.05
CA LEU A 187 10.53 -17.79 -13.58
C LEU A 187 9.58 -18.67 -14.39
N ASP A 188 10.08 -19.73 -15.06
CA ASP A 188 9.28 -20.56 -15.95
C ASP A 188 9.57 -22.08 -15.81
N PRO A 189 8.61 -22.88 -15.30
CA PRO A 189 7.33 -22.45 -14.73
C PRO A 189 7.53 -21.73 -13.39
N PRO A 190 6.67 -20.76 -13.03
CA PRO A 190 6.76 -20.09 -11.74
C PRO A 190 6.45 -21.05 -10.58
N PRO A 191 6.93 -20.77 -9.35
CA PRO A 191 6.55 -21.51 -8.16
C PRO A 191 5.02 -21.53 -7.94
N ALA A 192 4.48 -22.62 -7.38
CA ALA A 192 3.04 -22.89 -7.33
C ALA A 192 2.16 -21.80 -6.67
N ASN A 193 2.71 -20.96 -5.78
CA ASN A 193 1.99 -19.88 -5.10
C ASN A 193 2.19 -18.49 -5.73
N VAL A 194 3.03 -18.39 -6.77
CA VAL A 194 3.31 -17.15 -7.50
C VAL A 194 2.26 -16.95 -8.60
N VAL A 195 1.57 -15.81 -8.56
CA VAL A 195 0.52 -15.44 -9.53
C VAL A 195 0.88 -14.24 -10.40
N ALA A 196 1.97 -13.55 -10.08
CA ALA A 196 2.47 -12.41 -10.83
C ALA A 196 3.96 -12.18 -10.57
N PHE A 197 4.59 -11.42 -11.46
CA PHE A 197 5.96 -10.92 -11.28
C PHE A 197 5.94 -9.41 -11.05
N LYS A 198 6.93 -8.90 -10.30
CA LYS A 198 7.17 -7.48 -10.10
C LYS A 198 8.59 -7.12 -10.52
N SER A 199 8.72 -6.05 -11.29
CA SER A 199 10.00 -5.37 -11.51
C SER A 199 10.04 -4.03 -10.78
N VAL A 200 11.22 -3.70 -10.26
CA VAL A 200 11.56 -2.40 -9.67
C VAL A 200 12.66 -1.67 -10.45
N ALA A 201 12.78 -1.93 -11.75
CA ALA A 201 13.74 -1.26 -12.62
C ALA A 201 13.72 0.27 -12.49
N ALA A 202 12.54 0.89 -12.36
CA ALA A 202 12.40 2.34 -12.19
C ALA A 202 13.04 2.91 -10.91
N TYR A 203 13.29 2.09 -9.89
CA TYR A 203 13.99 2.48 -8.66
C TYR A 203 15.51 2.26 -8.72
N ARG A 204 16.00 1.65 -9.81
CA ARG A 204 17.38 1.14 -9.93
C ARG A 204 18.09 1.57 -11.21
N SER A 205 17.39 2.26 -12.11
CA SER A 205 17.87 2.73 -13.42
C SER A 205 18.57 4.08 -13.35
#